data_AF-A0AA41BAH4-F1
#
_entry.id   AF-A0AA41BAH4-F1
#
_cell.length_a   1.000
_cell.length_b   1.000
_cell.length_c   1.000
_cell.angle_alpha   90.00
_cell.angle_beta   90.00
_cell.angle_gamma   90.00
#
_symmetry.space_group_name_H-M   'P 1'
#
loop_
_entity.id
_entity.type
_entity.pdbx_description
1 polymer ?
#
loop_
_entity_poly.entity_id
_entity_poly.type
_entity_poly.pdbx_seq_one_letter_code
_entity_poly.pdbx_strand_id
1 'polypeptide(L)' 'MLEDPEKTKELWTDYVWADTEAEAVQKCQIKAQEATIEGKTVVRLIGKPKKVGQGKRYECTFEGENYDA' A
#
# COMPACT_ATOMS: atom_id res chain seq x y z
N MET A 1 -3.70 20.14 -27.60
CA MET A 1 -3.73 19.90 -26.15
C MET A 1 -3.26 18.47 -26.01
N LEU A 2 -2.02 18.24 -25.55
CA LEU A 2 -1.57 16.89 -25.24
C LEU A 2 -2.16 16.61 -23.87
N GLU A 3 -3.15 15.72 -23.82
CA GLU A 3 -3.64 15.16 -22.56
C GLU A 3 -2.45 14.46 -21.91
N ASP A 4 -1.93 15.08 -20.83
CA ASP A 4 -0.99 14.43 -19.93
C ASP A 4 -1.55 13.03 -19.62
N PRO A 5 -0.77 11.95 -19.79
CA PRO A 5 -1.23 10.63 -19.40
C PRO A 5 -1.47 10.70 -17.90
N GLU A 6 -2.73 10.82 -17.51
CA GLU A 6 -3.15 10.85 -16.12
C GLU A 6 -2.68 9.54 -15.53
N LYS A 7 -1.57 9.60 -14.77
CA LYS A 7 -1.12 8.49 -13.95
C LYS A 7 -2.29 8.14 -13.05
N THR A 8 -3.02 7.08 -13.40
CA THR A 8 -4.13 6.60 -12.58
C THR A 8 -3.52 6.04 -11.31
N LYS A 9 -3.56 6.85 -10.26
CA LYS A 9 -3.13 6.45 -8.93
C LYS A 9 -4.32 5.80 -8.25
N GLU A 10 -4.19 4.51 -7.98
CA GLU A 10 -5.19 3.78 -7.22
C GLU A 10 -4.76 3.77 -5.75
N LEU A 11 -5.66 4.21 -4.87
CA LEU A 11 -5.46 4.17 -3.43
C LEU A 11 -6.36 3.08 -2.86
N TRP A 12 -5.78 2.13 -2.14
CA TRP A 12 -6.54 1.12 -1.42
C TRP A 12 -5.97 0.91 -0.03
N THR A 13 -6.76 0.30 0.84
CA THR A 13 -6.34 -0.03 2.20
C THR A 13 -6.32 -1.53 2.37
N ASP A 14 -5.23 -2.04 2.94
CA ASP A 14 -5.11 -3.43 3.32
C ASP A 14 -4.83 -3.57 4.81
N TYR A 15 -5.00 -4.77 5.35
CA TYR A 15 -4.87 -5.03 6.78
C TYR A 15 -3.75 -6.03 7.03
N VAL A 16 -2.96 -5.75 8.05
CA VAL A 16 -1.92 -6.66 8.55
C VAL A 16 -2.14 -6.96 10.02
N TRP A 17 -1.77 -8.17 10.41
CA TRP A 17 -1.72 -8.57 11.81
C TRP A 17 -0.28 -8.47 12.30
N ALA A 18 -0.07 -7.66 13.32
CA ALA A 18 1.24 -7.43 13.92
C ALA A 18 1.14 -7.19 15.43
N ASP A 19 2.15 -7.61 16.17
CA ASP A 19 2.21 -7.38 17.61
C ASP A 19 2.58 -5.93 17.95
N THR A 20 3.39 -5.29 17.10
CA THR A 20 3.90 -3.92 17.30
C THR A 20 3.70 -3.06 16.05
N GLU A 21 3.72 -1.73 16.21
CA GLU A 21 3.71 -0.81 15.07
C GLU A 21 4.91 -1.04 14.13
N ALA A 22 6.09 -1.32 14.68
CA ALA A 22 7.29 -1.56 13.87
C ALA A 22 7.14 -2.80 12.96
N GLU A 23 6.56 -3.87 13.51
CA GLU A 23 6.27 -5.08 12.74
C GLU A 23 5.15 -4.84 11.71
N ALA A 24 4.13 -4.03 12.06
CA ALA A 24 3.08 -3.64 11.11
C ALA A 24 3.65 -2.86 9.92
N VAL A 25 4.57 -1.91 10.18
CA VAL A 25 5.24 -1.13 9.13
C VAL A 25 6.02 -2.04 8.20
N GLN A 26 6.85 -2.95 8.74
CA GLN A 26 7.61 -3.88 7.92
C GLN A 26 6.71 -4.77 7.07
N LYS A 27 5.67 -5.36 7.67
CA LYS A 27 4.71 -6.20 6.94
C LYS A 27 4.01 -5.45 5.81
N CYS A 28 3.62 -4.20 6.05
CA CYS A 28 3.01 -3.37 5.03
C CYS A 28 3.99 -2.99 3.91
N GLN A 29 5.24 -2.66 4.25
CA GLN A 29 6.27 -2.42 3.24
C GLN A 29 6.55 -3.65 2.38
N ILE A 30 6.60 -4.84 2.97
CA ILE A 30 6.78 -6.10 2.25
C ILE A 30 5.60 -6.33 1.29
N LYS A 31 4.36 -6.21 1.78
CA LYS A 31 3.16 -6.31 0.92
C LYS A 31 3.18 -5.33 -0.25
N ALA A 32 3.60 -4.08 -0.03
CA ALA A 32 3.73 -3.10 -1.10
C ALA A 32 4.77 -3.54 -2.15
N GLN A 33 5.93 -4.06 -1.71
CA GLN A 33 6.94 -4.58 -2.63
C GLN A 33 6.44 -5.82 -3.40
N GLU A 34 5.78 -6.76 -2.73
CA GLU A 34 5.22 -7.96 -3.37
C GLU A 34 4.16 -7.60 -4.41
N ALA A 35 3.21 -6.71 -4.05
CA ALA A 35 2.20 -6.21 -4.98
C ALA A 35 2.82 -5.48 -6.18
N THR A 36 3.97 -4.81 -5.98
CA THR A 36 4.71 -4.17 -7.06
C THR A 36 5.31 -5.18 -8.04
N ILE A 37 5.84 -6.27 -7.51
CA ILE A 37 6.48 -7.34 -8.30
C ILE A 37 5.42 -8.13 -9.06
N GLU A 38 4.30 -8.49 -8.43
CA GLU A 38 3.23 -9.27 -9.05
C GLU A 38 2.43 -8.46 -10.08
N GLY A 39 2.08 -7.21 -9.76
CA GLY A 39 1.20 -6.38 -10.60
C GLY A 39 1.94 -5.56 -11.67
N LYS A 40 3.27 -5.54 -11.69
CA LYS A 40 4.10 -4.60 -12.49
C LYS A 40 3.71 -3.12 -12.32
N THR A 41 3.02 -2.78 -11.23
CA THR A 41 2.56 -1.43 -10.89
C THR A 41 3.28 -0.99 -9.62
N VAL A 42 3.79 0.24 -9.53
CA VAL A 42 4.54 0.65 -8.33
C VAL A 42 3.58 0.87 -7.18
N VAL A 43 3.61 -0.02 -6.19
CA VAL A 43 2.80 0.07 -4.97
C VAL A 43 3.66 0.60 -3.82
N ARG A 44 3.16 1.64 -3.15
CA ARG A 44 3.85 2.34 -2.07
C ARG A 44 2.97 2.40 -0.84
N LEU A 45 3.53 2.15 0.34
CA LEU A 45 2.85 2.38 1.61
C LEU A 45 2.73 3.89 1.84
N ILE A 46 1.50 4.40 1.95
CA ILE A 46 1.19 5.78 2.28
C ILE A 46 0.92 5.91 3.78
N GLY A 47 1.74 6.74 4.43
CA GLY A 47 1.60 7.02 5.86
C GLY A 47 2.06 5.87 6.76
N LYS A 48 1.59 5.90 8.02
CA LYS A 48 1.91 4.89 9.03
C LYS A 48 0.71 3.96 9.24
N PRO A 49 0.94 2.66 9.48
CA PRO A 49 -0.12 1.71 9.82
C PRO A 49 -0.90 2.19 11.03
N LYS A 50 -2.23 2.26 10.93
CA LYS A 50 -3.09 2.63 12.05
C LYS A 50 -3.66 1.38 12.69
N LYS A 51 -3.50 1.24 14.00
CA LYS A 51 -4.14 0.16 14.74
C LYS A 51 -5.66 0.32 14.67
N VAL A 52 -6.35 -0.70 14.18
CA VAL A 52 -7.81 -0.69 14.00
C VAL A 52 -8.45 -1.76 14.88
N GLY A 53 -9.35 -1.32 15.78
CA GLY A 53 -10.11 -2.18 16.69
C GLY A 53 -9.35 -2.66 17.94
N GLN A 54 -9.98 -3.58 18.68
CA GLN A 54 -9.37 -4.24 19.84
C GLN A 54 -8.62 -5.49 19.39
N GLY A 55 -7.35 -5.34 18.97
CA GLY A 55 -6.54 -6.49 18.55
C GLY A 55 -5.16 -6.11 18.01
N LYS A 56 -4.56 -7.04 17.26
CA LYS A 56 -3.26 -6.90 16.58
C LYS A 56 -3.39 -6.42 15.13
N ARG A 57 -4.55 -5.87 14.75
CA ARG A 57 -4.85 -5.48 13.36
C ARG A 57 -4.42 -4.04 13.12
N TYR A 58 -3.65 -3.83 12.06
CA TYR A 58 -3.23 -2.54 11.58
C TYR A 58 -3.72 -2.35 10.15
N GLU A 59 -4.27 -1.18 9.88
CA GLU A 59 -4.69 -0.72 8.57
C GLU A 59 -3.55 0.03 7.92
N CYS A 60 -3.23 -0.36 6.68
CA CYS A 60 -2.19 0.23 5.86
C CYS A 60 -2.80 0.74 4.57
N THR A 61 -2.49 1.98 4.22
CA THR A 61 -2.94 2.58 2.96
C THR A 61 -1.84 2.41 1.92
N PHE A 62 -2.20 1.92 0.75
CA PHE A 62 -1.30 1.72 -0.37
C PHE A 62 -1.71 2.63 -1.53
N GLU A 63 -0.71 3.12 -2.26
CA GLU A 63 -0.87 3.85 -3.51
C GLU A 63 -0.18 3.05 -4.62
N GLY A 64 -0.93 2.61 -5.61
CA GLY A 64 -0.44 1.97 -6.83
C GLY A 64 -0.43 2.95 -8.01
N GLU A 65 0.68 3.02 -8.74
CA GLU A 65 0.75 3.75 -10.02
C GLU A 65 0.56 2.78 -11.18
N ASN A 66 -0.61 2.79 -11.81
CA ASN A 66 -0.85 1.97 -12.99
C ASN A 66 -0.25 2.68 -14.22
N TYR A 67 0.73 2.04 -14.85
CA TYR A 67 1.27 2.51 -16.13
C TYR A 67 0.49 1.79 -17.21
N ASP A 68 -0.58 2.42 -17.71
CA ASP A 68 -1.21 1.96 -18.93
C ASP A 68 -0.14 2.00 -20.04
N ALA A 69 0.14 0.83 -20.62
CA ALA A 69 1.24 0.60 -21.55
C ALA A 69 0.84 0.87 -23.01
#